data_AF-A0A851H0K9-F1
#
_entry.id   AF-A0A851H0K9-F1
#
_cell.length_a   1.000
_cell.length_b   1.000
_cell.length_c   1.000
_cell.angle_alpha   90.00
_cell.angle_beta   90.00
_cell.angle_gamma   90.00
#
_symmetry.space_group_name_H-M   'P 1'
#
loop_
_entity.id
_entity.type
_entity.pdbx_description
1 polymer ?
#
loop_
_entity_poly.entity_id
_entity_poly.type
_entity_poly.pdbx_seq_one_letter_code
_entity_poly.pdbx_strand_id
1 'polypeptide(L)'
;MQTMDAHIKISRNGDKITSISVLTPIWNKISEHGNLIVSIPMLGIETIAKNDDDAEIAIKEAITSFCIISEKFGQGLEKELQALGWIAIDQESGEPLLGYNIEDTDSLLQRIMQTGEEYLNPHLEIA
;
A
#
# COMPACT_ATOMS: atom_id res chain seq x y z
N MET A 1 8.18 6.61 20.41
CA MET A 1 8.77 5.86 19.29
C MET A 1 7.59 5.28 18.55
N GLN A 2 7.15 5.90 17.47
CA GLN A 2 6.02 5.38 16.68
C GLN A 2 6.51 4.13 15.97
N THR A 3 5.97 2.97 16.35
CA THR A 3 6.09 1.74 15.54
C THR A 3 5.27 1.98 14.29
N MET A 4 5.94 2.18 13.16
CA MET A 4 5.28 2.41 11.88
C MET A 4 5.17 1.08 11.16
N ASP A 5 4.05 0.40 11.37
CA ASP A 5 3.84 -0.96 10.84
C ASP A 5 3.47 -0.95 9.33
N ALA A 6 3.25 0.24 8.75
CA ALA A 6 3.04 0.41 7.30
C ALA A 6 3.83 1.62 6.77
N HIS A 7 4.59 1.40 5.69
CA HIS A 7 5.38 2.42 5.02
C HIS A 7 5.47 2.19 3.51
N ILE A 8 5.52 3.27 2.75
CA ILE A 8 5.78 3.28 1.32
C ILE A 8 7.01 4.15 1.06
N LYS A 9 7.99 3.58 0.37
CA LYS A 9 9.17 4.30 -0.10
C LYS A 9 9.09 4.46 -1.61
N ILE A 10 9.26 5.68 -2.10
CA ILE A 10 9.23 6.00 -3.53
C ILE A 10 10.62 6.50 -3.93
N SER A 11 11.26 5.82 -4.86
CA SER A 11 12.52 6.27 -5.47
C SER A 11 12.24 6.86 -6.84
N ARG A 12 12.81 8.05 -7.10
CA ARG A 12 12.64 8.77 -8.36
C ARG A 12 14.00 9.12 -8.98
N ASN A 13 14.00 9.22 -10.31
CA ASN A 13 15.06 9.87 -11.08
C ASN A 13 14.41 10.98 -11.93
N GLY A 14 14.53 12.23 -11.46
CA GLY A 14 13.76 13.35 -11.98
C GLY A 14 12.27 13.15 -11.71
N ASP A 15 11.44 13.34 -12.73
CA ASP A 15 9.97 13.16 -12.62
C ASP A 15 9.54 11.69 -12.70
N LYS A 16 10.45 10.76 -13.00
CA LYS A 16 10.12 9.35 -13.22
C LYS A 16 10.35 8.52 -11.96
N ILE A 17 9.34 7.76 -11.54
CA ILE A 17 9.48 6.71 -10.52
C ILE A 17 10.36 5.58 -11.06
N THR A 18 11.41 5.22 -10.32
CA THR A 18 12.31 4.11 -10.65
C THR A 18 11.99 2.85 -9.84
N SER A 19 11.50 3.00 -8.61
CA SER A 19 11.07 1.87 -7.79
C SER A 19 10.15 2.33 -6.66
N ILE A 20 9.28 1.43 -6.22
CA ILE A 20 8.50 1.59 -4.99
C ILE A 20 8.74 0.39 -4.09
N SER A 21 8.94 0.65 -2.80
CA SER A 21 8.90 -0.37 -1.76
C SER A 21 7.65 -0.17 -0.92
N VAL A 22 6.90 -1.23 -0.65
CA VAL A 22 5.63 -1.19 0.10
C VAL A 22 5.69 -2.19 1.23
N LEU A 23 5.39 -1.72 2.45
CA LEU A 23 5.01 -2.54 3.60
C LEU A 23 3.63 -2.07 4.05
N THR A 24 2.65 -2.97 4.05
CA THR A 24 1.27 -2.64 4.46
C THR A 24 0.56 -3.90 4.98
N PRO A 25 -0.33 -3.79 5.99
CA PRO A 25 -1.17 -4.91 6.37
C PRO A 25 -2.22 -5.21 5.29
N ILE A 26 -2.50 -6.50 5.11
CA ILE A 26 -3.56 -7.04 4.25
C ILE A 26 -4.52 -7.91 5.07
N TRP A 27 -5.76 -7.98 4.61
CA TRP A 27 -6.79 -8.81 5.22
C TRP A 27 -7.43 -9.73 4.19
N ASN A 28 -7.48 -11.01 4.54
CA ASN A 28 -7.97 -12.05 3.66
C ASN A 28 -9.28 -12.63 4.23
N LYS A 29 -10.30 -12.79 3.39
CA LYS A 29 -11.55 -13.49 3.75
C LYS A 29 -12.02 -14.37 2.61
N ILE A 30 -12.54 -15.55 2.94
CA ILE A 30 -13.20 -16.40 1.95
C ILE A 30 -14.63 -15.89 1.76
N SER A 31 -15.00 -15.58 0.52
CA SER A 31 -16.34 -15.19 0.13
C SER A 31 -17.33 -16.35 0.17
N GLU A 32 -18.62 -16.05 0.18
CA GLU A 32 -19.70 -17.06 0.09
C GLU A 32 -19.59 -17.94 -1.17
N HIS A 33 -18.91 -17.45 -2.21
CA HIS A 33 -18.68 -18.16 -3.47
C HIS A 33 -17.34 -18.91 -3.52
N GLY A 34 -16.59 -18.95 -2.41
CA GLY A 34 -15.33 -19.68 -2.30
C GLY A 34 -14.09 -18.95 -2.85
N ASN A 35 -14.23 -17.72 -3.36
CA ASN A 35 -13.09 -16.89 -3.75
C ASN A 35 -12.45 -16.22 -2.51
N LEU A 36 -11.14 -16.02 -2.55
CA LEU A 36 -10.40 -15.24 -1.57
C LEU A 36 -10.53 -13.75 -1.90
N ILE A 37 -11.08 -12.97 -0.98
CA ILE A 37 -11.11 -11.51 -1.07
C ILE A 37 -9.96 -10.99 -0.23
N VAL A 38 -9.11 -10.19 -0.87
CA VAL A 38 -7.95 -9.54 -0.24
C VAL A 38 -8.22 -8.05 -0.17
N SER A 39 -8.20 -7.49 1.04
CA SER A 39 -8.32 -6.07 1.29
C SER A 39 -6.96 -5.48 1.63
N ILE A 40 -6.65 -4.32 1.06
CA ILE A 40 -5.49 -3.48 1.36
C ILE A 40 -6.02 -2.14 1.88
N PRO A 41 -6.41 -2.06 3.16
CA PRO A 41 -7.24 -0.97 3.67
C PRO A 41 -6.57 0.41 3.55
N MET A 42 -5.25 0.47 3.73
CA MET A 42 -4.49 1.72 3.67
C MET A 42 -4.36 2.31 2.26
N LEU A 43 -4.73 1.53 1.24
CA LEU A 43 -4.84 2.00 -0.14
C LEU A 43 -6.30 2.10 -0.60
N GLY A 44 -7.27 1.69 0.23
CA GLY A 44 -8.68 1.62 -0.16
C GLY A 44 -8.95 0.61 -1.27
N ILE A 45 -8.13 -0.43 -1.38
CA ILE A 45 -8.21 -1.42 -2.46
C ILE A 45 -8.79 -2.75 -1.94
N GLU A 46 -9.67 -3.36 -2.72
CA GLU A 46 -10.04 -4.77 -2.59
C GLU A 46 -9.75 -5.49 -3.91
N THR A 47 -9.18 -6.69 -3.83
CA THR A 47 -8.94 -7.57 -4.98
C THR A 47 -9.43 -8.98 -4.67
N ILE A 48 -9.54 -9.82 -5.70
CA ILE A 48 -10.06 -11.18 -5.60
C ILE A 48 -9.02 -12.14 -6.15
N ALA A 49 -8.78 -13.23 -5.44
CA ALA A 49 -7.92 -14.31 -5.83
C ALA A 49 -8.62 -15.66 -5.67
N LYS A 50 -8.14 -16.67 -6.39
CA LYS A 50 -8.68 -18.03 -6.30
C LYS A 50 -8.09 -18.80 -5.11
N ASN A 51 -6.86 -18.51 -4.75
CA ASN A 51 -6.08 -19.12 -3.67
C ASN A 51 -5.00 -18.13 -3.20
N ASP A 52 -4.17 -18.55 -2.24
CA ASP A 52 -3.15 -17.70 -1.64
C ASP A 52 -2.02 -17.34 -2.63
N ASP A 53 -1.64 -18.26 -3.52
CA ASP A 53 -0.62 -17.99 -4.56
C ASP A 53 -1.10 -16.90 -5.54
N ASP A 54 -2.37 -16.98 -5.96
CA ASP A 54 -3.01 -15.97 -6.80
C ASP A 54 -3.21 -14.65 -6.04
N ALA A 55 -3.30 -14.68 -4.71
CA ALA A 55 -3.47 -13.50 -3.87
C ALA A 55 -2.26 -12.58 -3.93
N GLU A 56 -1.05 -13.14 -3.85
CA GLU A 56 0.18 -12.36 -3.93
C GLU A 56 0.30 -11.62 -5.27
N ILE A 57 -0.06 -12.28 -6.37
CA ILE A 57 -0.09 -11.71 -7.71
C ILE A 57 -1.16 -10.60 -7.78
N ALA A 58 -2.38 -10.89 -7.31
CA ALA A 58 -3.49 -9.95 -7.32
C ALA A 58 -3.19 -8.67 -6.50
N ILE A 59 -2.54 -8.81 -5.34
CA ILE A 59 -2.08 -7.67 -4.52
C ILE A 59 -1.04 -6.86 -5.30
N LYS A 60 -0.03 -7.52 -5.87
CA LYS A 60 1.02 -6.85 -6.65
C LYS A 60 0.43 -6.05 -7.81
N GLU A 61 -0.46 -6.66 -8.59
CA GLU A 61 -1.12 -6.00 -9.73
C GLU A 61 -1.99 -4.84 -9.29
N ALA A 62 -2.72 -4.98 -8.18
CA ALA A 62 -3.60 -3.95 -7.66
C ALA A 62 -2.81 -2.72 -7.18
N ILE A 63 -1.74 -2.92 -6.40
CA ILE A 63 -0.85 -1.83 -5.96
C ILE A 63 -0.15 -1.18 -7.17
N THR A 64 0.36 -1.99 -8.11
CA THR A 64 1.01 -1.47 -9.32
C THR A 64 0.06 -0.61 -10.14
N SER A 65 -1.19 -1.07 -10.33
CA SER A 65 -2.24 -0.34 -11.04
C SER A 65 -2.59 0.96 -10.34
N PHE A 66 -2.71 0.95 -9.00
CA PHE A 66 -2.91 2.16 -8.21
C PHE A 66 -1.80 3.18 -8.46
N CYS A 67 -0.53 2.76 -8.41
CA CYS A 67 0.60 3.66 -8.64
C CYS A 67 0.62 4.21 -10.07
N ILE A 68 0.39 3.36 -11.09
CA ILE A 68 0.34 3.78 -12.50
C ILE A 68 -0.77 4.80 -12.72
N ILE A 69 -1.97 4.54 -12.21
CA ILE A 69 -3.13 5.41 -12.41
C ILE A 69 -2.92 6.74 -11.68
N SER A 70 -2.39 6.71 -10.46
CA SER A 70 -2.07 7.91 -9.68
C SER A 70 -1.08 8.83 -10.39
N GLU A 71 -0.06 8.27 -11.03
CA GLU A 71 0.94 9.04 -11.80
C GLU A 71 0.41 9.50 -13.17
N LYS A 72 -0.32 8.64 -13.90
CA LYS A 72 -0.75 8.95 -15.28
C LYS A 72 -2.00 9.81 -15.34
N PHE A 73 -2.92 9.66 -14.39
CA PHE A 73 -4.25 10.27 -14.42
C PHE A 73 -4.62 11.03 -13.14
N GLY A 74 -3.94 10.77 -12.03
CA GLY A 74 -4.13 11.46 -10.75
C GLY A 74 -3.29 12.73 -10.63
N GLN A 75 -3.10 13.18 -9.38
CA GLN A 75 -2.28 14.35 -9.06
C GLN A 75 -0.81 14.00 -8.73
N GLY A 76 -0.40 12.75 -9.00
CA GLY A 76 0.87 12.16 -8.56
C GLY A 76 0.67 11.28 -7.32
N LEU A 77 1.42 10.18 -7.26
CA LEU A 77 1.30 9.13 -6.25
C LEU A 77 1.36 9.66 -4.83
N GLU A 78 2.28 10.57 -4.53
CA GLU A 78 2.45 11.14 -3.20
C GLU A 78 1.18 11.86 -2.73
N LYS A 79 0.51 12.60 -3.62
CA LYS A 79 -0.72 13.32 -3.29
C LYS A 79 -1.91 12.39 -3.11
N GLU A 80 -2.01 11.35 -3.94
CA GLU A 80 -3.06 10.33 -3.79
C GLU A 80 -2.89 9.57 -2.47
N LEU A 81 -1.65 9.21 -2.11
CA LEU A 81 -1.34 8.61 -0.80
C LEU A 81 -1.64 9.58 0.36
N GLN A 82 -1.30 10.86 0.24
CA GLN A 82 -1.66 11.85 1.26
C GLN A 82 -3.17 11.97 1.46
N ALA A 83 -3.95 11.92 0.38
CA ALA A 83 -5.42 11.93 0.45
C ALA A 83 -5.97 10.70 1.17
N LEU A 84 -5.25 9.58 1.16
CA LEU A 84 -5.58 8.34 1.88
C LEU A 84 -5.09 8.33 3.34
N GLY A 85 -4.43 9.38 3.81
CA GLY A 85 -3.94 9.50 5.19
C GLY A 85 -2.46 9.18 5.40
N TRP A 86 -1.70 8.98 4.32
CA TRP A 86 -0.25 8.80 4.40
C TRP A 86 0.46 10.13 4.66
N ILE A 87 1.42 10.14 5.59
CA ILE A 87 2.20 11.32 5.98
C ILE A 87 3.65 11.16 5.57
N ALA A 88 4.27 12.26 5.12
CA ALA A 88 5.70 12.29 4.86
C ALA A 88 6.46 12.19 6.18
N ILE A 89 7.34 11.20 6.29
CA ILE A 89 8.27 11.05 7.40
C ILE A 89 9.57 11.71 6.98
N ASP A 90 10.14 12.52 7.87
CA ASP A 90 11.35 13.32 7.62
C ASP A 90 12.46 12.47 6.97
N GLN A 91 13.03 12.98 5.88
CA GLN A 91 13.89 12.22 4.97
C GLN A 91 15.37 12.53 5.24
N GLU A 92 16.13 11.56 5.74
CA GLU A 92 17.60 11.66 5.69
C GLU A 92 18.16 11.34 4.28
N SER A 93 17.39 10.68 3.41
CA SER A 93 17.86 10.16 2.11
C SER A 93 17.41 10.92 0.86
N GLY A 94 16.62 12.00 0.98
CA GLY A 94 16.11 12.78 -0.16
C GLY A 94 15.07 12.07 -1.04
N GLU A 95 14.57 10.91 -0.63
CA GLU A 95 13.50 10.15 -1.31
C GLU A 95 12.23 10.13 -0.44
N PRO A 96 11.03 10.31 -1.01
CA PRO A 96 9.77 10.22 -0.27
C PRO A 96 9.62 8.91 0.50
N LEU A 97 9.71 9.00 1.83
CA LEU A 97 9.24 7.98 2.75
C LEU A 97 7.89 8.44 3.33
N LEU A 98 6.86 7.65 3.08
CA LEU A 98 5.51 7.86 3.56
C LEU A 98 5.17 6.80 4.60
N GLY A 99 4.67 7.24 5.75
CA GLY A 99 4.11 6.35 6.77
C GLY A 99 2.64 6.58 6.94
N TYR A 100 1.92 5.56 7.41
CA TYR A 100 0.51 5.74 7.73
C TYR A 100 0.35 6.25 9.16
N ASN A 101 -0.34 7.39 9.34
CA ASN A 101 -0.59 7.92 10.68
C ASN A 101 -1.75 7.18 11.35
N ILE A 102 -1.43 6.29 12.30
CA ILE A 102 -2.43 5.51 13.04
C ILE A 102 -3.07 6.31 14.17
N GLU A 103 -2.36 7.31 14.72
CA GLU A 103 -2.75 8.00 15.96
C GLU A 103 -4.02 8.85 15.81
N ASP A 104 -4.33 9.30 14.59
CA ASP A 104 -5.55 10.05 14.27
C ASP A 104 -6.66 9.19 13.62
N THR A 105 -6.43 7.89 13.44
CA THR A 105 -7.36 7.02 12.70
C THR A 105 -8.11 6.00 13.55
N ASP A 106 -9.30 5.67 13.04
CA ASP A 106 -10.30 4.72 13.53
C ASP A 106 -9.71 3.50 14.26
N SER A 107 -10.29 3.17 15.42
CA SER A 107 -10.05 1.93 16.18
C SER A 107 -10.04 0.65 15.33
N LEU A 108 -10.74 0.65 14.20
CA LEU A 108 -10.73 -0.43 13.22
C LEU A 108 -9.35 -0.59 12.55
N LEU A 109 -8.72 0.52 12.14
CA LEU A 109 -7.41 0.50 11.49
C LEU A 109 -6.31 0.03 12.44
N GLN A 110 -6.38 0.41 13.72
CA GLN A 110 -5.48 -0.13 14.74
C GLN A 110 -5.59 -1.65 14.87
N ARG A 111 -6.81 -2.20 14.82
CA ARG A 111 -6.99 -3.66 14.84
C ARG A 111 -6.46 -4.31 13.58
N ILE A 112 -6.67 -3.69 12.41
CA ILE A 112 -6.13 -4.17 11.14
C ILE A 112 -4.61 -4.25 11.18
N MET A 113 -3.93 -3.23 11.72
CA MET A 113 -2.47 -3.24 11.92
C MET A 113 -2.02 -4.40 12.81
N GLN A 114 -2.77 -4.68 13.88
CA GLN A 114 -2.41 -5.70 14.87
C GLN A 114 -2.70 -7.14 14.43
N THR A 115 -3.68 -7.35 13.54
CA THR A 115 -4.15 -8.71 13.18
C THR A 115 -4.06 -9.01 11.69
N GLY A 116 -3.70 -8.03 10.86
CA GLY A 116 -3.49 -8.22 9.44
C GLY A 116 -2.22 -9.01 9.16
N GLU A 117 -2.20 -9.69 8.02
CA GLU A 117 -0.97 -10.27 7.49
C GLU A 117 -0.12 -9.16 6.87
N GLU A 118 1.20 -9.20 7.06
CA GLU A 118 2.09 -8.18 6.48
C GLU A 118 2.37 -8.51 5.01
N TYR A 119 2.04 -7.58 4.11
CA TYR A 119 2.51 -7.62 2.73
C TYR A 119 3.75 -6.74 2.56
N LEU A 120 4.84 -7.33 2.07
CA LEU A 120 6.09 -6.65 1.78
C LEU A 120 6.49 -6.87 0.32
N ASN A 121 6.67 -5.77 -0.41
CA ASN A 121 7.32 -5.79 -1.71
C ASN A 121 8.46 -4.76 -1.74
N PRO A 122 9.74 -5.20 -1.78
CA PRO A 122 10.87 -4.28 -1.75
C PRO A 122 11.11 -3.57 -3.08
N HIS A 123 10.60 -4.11 -4.20
CA HIS A 123 10.84 -3.58 -5.54
C HIS A 123 9.64 -3.81 -6.45
N LEU A 124 8.67 -2.92 -6.36
CA LEU A 124 7.54 -2.87 -7.28
C LEU A 124 7.93 -2.16 -8.57
N GLU A 125 7.84 -2.87 -9.69
CA GLU A 125 8.09 -2.32 -11.02
C GLU A 125 6.86 -1.58 -11.56
N ILE A 126 7.06 -0.34 -12.02
CA ILE A 126 6.02 0.48 -12.66
C ILE A 126 6.38 0.65 -14.13
N ALA A 127 5.54 0.12 -15.02
CA ALA A 127 5.75 0.13 -16.48
C ALA A 127 5.10 1.33 -17.20
#